data_AF-A0A640TWM3-F1
#
_entry.id   AF-A0A640TWM3-F1
#
_cell.length_a   1.000
_cell.length_b   1.000
_cell.length_c   1.000
_cell.angle_alpha   90.00
_cell.angle_beta   90.00
_cell.angle_gamma   90.00
#
_symmetry.space_group_name_H-M   'P 1'
#
loop_
_entity.id
_entity.type
_entity.pdbx_description
1 polymer ?
#
loop_
_entity_poly.entity_id
_entity_poly.type
_entity_poly.pdbx_seq_one_letter_code
_entity_poly.pdbx_strand_id
1 'polypeptide(L)'
;MAEVGVIPPRAKGAKPWQWAAAPKDGFHVLRHTYASIMLEAGESVVTLARWLGHSSPAITLGYYAHFMPEAGSKGRTAIDGLLGKQGELHAIRNSPDSPQGR
;
A
#
# COMPACT_ATOMS: atom_id res chain seq x y z
N MET A 1 -0.43 17.24 -25.87
CA MET A 1 -1.02 17.31 -24.51
C MET A 1 -2.22 18.25 -24.42
N ALA A 2 -2.12 19.52 -24.83
CA ALA A 2 -3.30 20.41 -24.93
C ALA A 2 -4.27 19.98 -26.04
N GLU A 3 -3.74 19.51 -27.18
CA GLU A 3 -4.53 19.02 -28.32
C GLU A 3 -5.29 17.71 -28.03
N VAL A 4 -4.85 16.96 -27.03
CA VAL A 4 -5.45 15.67 -26.58
C VAL A 4 -6.35 15.90 -25.35
N GLY A 5 -6.60 17.15 -24.95
CA GLY A 5 -7.48 17.51 -23.84
C GLY A 5 -6.93 17.27 -22.43
N VAL A 6 -5.68 16.81 -22.29
CA VAL A 6 -5.05 16.49 -21.00
C VAL A 6 -4.68 17.76 -20.22
N ILE A 7 -4.34 18.84 -20.94
CA ILE A 7 -4.01 20.14 -20.34
C ILE A 7 -4.97 21.17 -20.91
N PRO A 8 -5.57 22.05 -20.08
CA PRO A 8 -6.45 23.10 -20.56
C PRO A 8 -5.75 23.97 -21.64
N PRO A 9 -6.50 24.42 -22.65
CA PRO A 9 -5.95 25.23 -23.72
C PRO A 9 -5.40 26.55 -23.17
N ARG A 10 -4.30 27.00 -23.76
CA ARG A 10 -3.64 28.23 -23.34
C ARG A 10 -4.54 29.44 -23.56
N ALA A 11 -4.62 30.34 -22.58
CA ALA A 11 -5.37 31.58 -22.70
C ALA A 11 -4.82 32.44 -23.85
N LYS A 12 -5.72 33.09 -24.61
CA LYS A 12 -5.36 33.92 -25.76
C LYS A 12 -4.46 35.09 -25.28
N GLY A 13 -3.22 35.14 -25.77
CA GLY A 13 -2.23 36.14 -25.40
C GLY A 13 -1.27 35.77 -24.27
N ALA A 14 -1.42 34.60 -23.64
CA ALA A 14 -0.47 34.12 -22.63
C ALA A 14 0.91 33.84 -23.26
N LYS A 15 2.01 33.98 -22.51
CA LYS A 15 3.37 33.66 -22.95
C LYS A 15 3.55 32.14 -23.15
N PRO A 16 4.53 31.68 -23.94
CA PRO A 16 4.73 30.25 -24.24
C PRO A 16 4.91 29.32 -23.02
N TRP A 17 5.41 29.84 -21.90
CA TRP A 17 5.61 29.10 -20.64
C TRP A 17 4.43 29.20 -19.66
N GLN A 18 3.39 29.96 -19.99
CA GLN A 18 2.22 30.15 -19.16
C GLN A 18 1.13 29.14 -19.54
N TRP A 19 1.28 27.91 -19.05
CA TRP A 19 0.24 26.90 -19.08
C TRP A 19 -0.55 26.96 -17.78
N ALA A 20 -1.88 26.82 -17.87
CA ALA A 20 -2.70 26.70 -16.68
C ALA A 20 -2.38 25.37 -16.00
N ALA A 21 -2.17 25.40 -14.68
CA ALA A 21 -2.01 24.18 -13.90
C ALA A 21 -3.25 23.30 -14.11
N ALA A 22 -3.05 22.02 -14.39
CA ALA A 22 -4.09 21.00 -14.37
C ALA A 22 -3.83 20.09 -13.14
N PRO A 23 -4.28 20.49 -11.93
CA PRO A 23 -4.01 19.73 -10.72
C PRO A 23 -4.53 18.29 -10.81
N LYS A 24 -5.61 18.07 -11.57
CA LYS A 24 -6.24 16.76 -11.75
C LYS A 24 -5.51 15.82 -12.73
N ASP A 25 -4.76 16.36 -13.69
CA ASP A 25 -4.14 15.58 -14.79
C ASP A 25 -2.60 15.66 -14.78
N GLY A 26 -2.01 16.44 -13.87
CA GLY A 26 -0.57 16.64 -13.74
C GLY A 26 0.12 15.67 -12.76
N PHE A 27 1.15 16.17 -12.07
CA PHE A 27 1.98 15.39 -11.13
C PHE A 27 1.22 14.65 -10.02
N HIS A 28 -0.04 15.02 -9.73
CA HIS A 28 -0.89 14.26 -8.81
C HIS A 28 -1.19 12.85 -9.31
N VAL A 29 -1.40 12.65 -10.61
CA VAL A 29 -1.60 11.32 -11.19
C VAL A 29 -0.37 10.45 -10.95
N LEU A 30 0.83 10.99 -11.16
CA LEU A 30 2.08 10.28 -10.89
C LEU A 30 2.22 9.90 -9.41
N ARG A 31 1.87 10.81 -8.50
CA ARG A 31 1.86 10.55 -7.05
C ARG A 31 0.89 9.41 -6.71
N HIS A 32 -0.29 9.38 -7.33
CA HIS A 32 -1.26 8.30 -7.15
C HIS A 32 -0.73 6.97 -7.70
N THR A 33 -0.20 6.94 -8.93
CA THR A 33 0.37 5.74 -9.54
C THR A 33 1.48 5.14 -8.69
N TYR A 34 2.43 5.97 -8.21
CA TYR A 34 3.52 5.50 -7.35
C TYR A 34 3.00 4.88 -6.05
N ALA A 35 2.06 5.56 -5.38
CA ALA A 35 1.47 5.06 -4.14
C ALA A 35 0.70 3.75 -4.33
N SER A 36 -0.07 3.61 -5.42
CA SER A 36 -0.79 2.38 -5.75
C SER A 36 0.16 1.20 -5.93
N ILE A 37 1.25 1.36 -6.70
CA ILE A 37 2.24 0.30 -6.94
C ILE A 37 2.91 -0.14 -5.64
N MET A 38 3.32 0.80 -4.79
CA MET A 38 3.99 0.45 -3.52
C MET A 38 3.06 -0.29 -2.56
N LEU A 39 1.78 0.09 -2.51
CA LEU A 39 0.81 -0.59 -1.65
C LEU A 39 0.42 -1.96 -2.17
N GLU A 40 0.32 -2.13 -3.49
CA GLU A 40 0.10 -3.43 -4.12
C GLU A 40 1.26 -4.40 -3.84
N ALA A 41 2.51 -3.91 -3.83
CA ALA A 41 3.68 -4.68 -3.40
C ALA A 41 3.65 -5.06 -1.89
N GLY A 42 2.72 -4.49 -1.13
CA GLY A 42 2.54 -4.74 0.30
C GLY A 42 3.48 -3.92 1.17
N GLU A 43 3.90 -2.73 0.73
CA GLU A 43 4.65 -1.77 1.53
C GLU A 43 3.80 -1.21 2.68
N SER A 44 4.45 -0.74 3.74
CA SER A 44 3.75 -0.12 4.87
C SER A 44 3.17 1.25 4.49
N VAL A 45 1.88 1.45 4.79
CA VAL A 45 1.19 2.75 4.64
C VAL A 45 1.90 3.87 5.40
N VAL A 46 2.53 3.55 6.54
CA VAL A 46 3.28 4.52 7.35
C VAL A 46 4.57 4.92 6.65
N THR A 47 5.30 3.95 6.08
CA THR A 47 6.52 4.21 5.31
C THR A 47 6.20 5.05 4.07
N LEU A 48 5.16 4.66 3.33
CA LEU A 48 4.71 5.39 2.16
C LEU A 48 4.25 6.82 2.51
N ALA A 49 3.53 7.00 3.62
CA ALA A 49 3.13 8.34 4.08
C ALA A 49 4.35 9.25 4.32
N ARG A 50 5.44 8.72 4.88
CA ARG A 50 6.68 9.47 5.10
C ARG A 50 7.37 9.84 3.78
N TRP A 51 7.45 8.93 2.82
CA TRP A 51 8.02 9.23 1.50
C TRP A 51 7.22 10.26 0.72
N LEU A 52 5.89 10.23 0.86
CA LEU A 52 5.00 11.21 0.26
C LEU A 52 5.02 12.55 1.01
N GLY A 53 5.59 12.62 2.21
CA GLY A 53 5.58 13.83 3.05
C GLY A 53 4.20 14.15 3.61
N HIS A 54 3.32 13.15 3.77
CA HIS A 54 2.04 13.35 4.45
C HIS A 54 2.26 13.55 5.95
N SER A 55 1.63 14.58 6.51
CA SER A 55 1.68 14.89 7.94
C SER A 55 1.06 13.80 8.82
N SER A 56 0.20 12.96 8.24
CA SER A 56 -0.39 11.81 8.91
C SER A 56 -0.57 10.62 7.96
N PRO A 57 -0.25 9.39 8.39
CA PRO A 57 -0.59 8.16 7.66
C PRO A 57 -2.08 7.97 7.41
N ALA A 58 -2.95 8.60 8.22
CA ALA A 58 -4.40 8.55 8.02
C ALA A 58 -4.82 9.20 6.68
N ILE A 59 -4.08 10.21 6.22
CA ILE A 59 -4.30 10.85 4.92
C ILE A 59 -4.04 9.82 3.80
N THR A 60 -2.88 9.15 3.84
CA THR A 60 -2.54 8.08 2.89
C THR A 60 -3.57 6.97 2.92
N LEU A 61 -3.97 6.51 4.12
CA LEU A 61 -4.93 5.43 4.26
C LEU A 61 -6.28 5.80 3.65
N GLY A 62 -6.78 7.02 3.90
CA GLY A 62 -8.05 7.49 3.34
C GLY A 62 -8.07 7.50 1.80
N TYR A 63 -6.95 7.85 1.16
CA TYR A 63 -6.88 7.89 -0.31
C TYR A 63 -6.59 6.54 -0.95
N TYR A 64 -5.87 5.63 -0.30
CA TYR A 64 -5.35 4.43 -0.94
C TYR A 64 -5.82 3.09 -0.37
N ALA A 65 -6.66 3.07 0.68
CA ALA A 65 -7.15 1.82 1.28
C ALA A 65 -7.77 0.84 0.27
N HIS A 66 -8.37 1.34 -0.81
CA HIS A 66 -8.98 0.51 -1.85
C HIS A 66 -7.98 -0.29 -2.70
N PHE A 67 -6.69 0.07 -2.70
CA PHE A 67 -5.64 -0.71 -3.37
C PHE A 67 -5.08 -1.84 -2.49
N MET A 68 -5.62 -2.02 -1.29
CA MET A 68 -5.16 -3.03 -0.34
C MET A 68 -6.27 -4.05 0.00
N PRO A 69 -6.90 -4.72 -0.98
CA PRO A 69 -7.98 -5.67 -0.72
C PRO A 69 -7.54 -6.84 0.18
N GLU A 70 -6.24 -7.17 0.17
CA GLU A 70 -5.63 -8.22 1.00
C GLU A 70 -4.64 -7.67 2.05
N ALA A 71 -4.85 -6.42 2.52
CA ALA A 71 -4.06 -5.85 3.60
C ALA A 71 -4.16 -6.75 4.85
N GLY A 72 -3.08 -7.44 5.19
CA GLY A 72 -3.04 -8.33 6.36
C GLY A 72 -3.05 -9.82 6.04
N SER A 73 -3.08 -10.23 4.76
CA SER A 73 -2.87 -11.64 4.38
C SER A 73 -1.53 -12.17 4.92
N LYS A 74 -0.44 -11.41 4.75
CA LYS A 74 0.87 -11.70 5.36
C LYS A 74 0.81 -11.84 6.88
N GLY A 75 0.01 -10.99 7.55
CA GLY A 75 -0.20 -11.05 9.00
C GLY A 75 -0.95 -12.31 9.43
N ARG A 76 -1.99 -12.69 8.68
CA ARG A 76 -2.71 -13.97 8.83
C ARG A 76 -1.77 -15.15 8.69
N THR A 77 -1.01 -15.23 7.60
CA THR A 77 -0.04 -16.30 7.36
C THR A 77 1.00 -16.39 8.48
N ALA A 78 1.48 -15.26 9.00
CA ALA A 78 2.43 -15.25 10.11
C ALA A 78 1.83 -15.80 11.42
N ILE A 79 0.58 -15.41 11.73
CA ILE A 79 -0.14 -15.92 12.89
C ILE A 79 -0.47 -17.41 12.73
N ASP A 80 -0.93 -17.83 11.54
CA ASP A 80 -1.23 -19.22 11.23
C ASP A 80 0.03 -20.09 11.36
N GLY A 81 1.18 -19.61 10.90
CA GLY A 81 2.46 -20.29 11.07
C GLY A 81 2.91 -20.39 12.54
N LEU A 82 2.72 -19.33 13.32
CA LEU A 82 3.04 -19.33 14.75
C LEU A 82 2.15 -20.31 15.52
N LEU A 83 0.83 -20.24 15.30
CA LEU A 83 -0.16 -21.08 15.98
C LEU A 83 -0.09 -22.54 15.52
N GLY A 84 0.15 -22.79 14.23
CA GLY A 84 0.36 -24.13 13.68
C GLY A 84 1.57 -24.83 14.31
N LYS A 85 2.69 -24.11 14.46
CA LYS A 85 3.90 -24.61 15.14
C LYS A 85 3.67 -24.93 16.62
N GLN A 86 2.84 -24.13 17.31
CA GLN A 86 2.46 -24.40 18.70
C GLN A 86 1.54 -25.61 18.83
N GLY A 87 0.63 -25.81 17.87
CA GLY A 87 -0.24 -26.99 17.79
C GLY A 87 0.54 -28.29 17.63
N GLU A 88 1.56 -28.31 16.75
CA GLU A 88 2.44 -29.48 16.57
C GLU A 88 3.24 -29.81 17.83
N LEU A 89 3.82 -28.80 18.50
CA LEU A 89 4.56 -29.01 19.75
C LEU A 89 3.67 -29.56 20.88
N HIS A 90 2.40 -29.15 20.94
CA HIS A 90 1.43 -29.69 21.89
C HIS A 90 0.97 -31.10 21.54
N ALA A 91 0.78 -31.40 20.25
CA ALA A 91 0.41 -32.74 19.79
C ALA A 91 1.53 -33.78 20.04
N ILE A 92 2.79 -33.40 19.83
CA ILE A 92 3.94 -34.28 20.10
C ILE A 92 4.07 -34.57 21.61
N ARG A 93 3.83 -33.59 22.49
CA ARG A 93 3.88 -33.79 23.95
C ARG A 93 2.74 -34.63 24.51
N ASN A 94 1.58 -34.62 23.85
CA ASN A 94 0.39 -35.36 24.29
C ASN A 94 0.20 -36.70 23.55
N SER A 95 1.20 -37.13 22.78
CA SER A 95 1.17 -38.43 22.11
C SER A 95 1.24 -39.56 23.15
N PRO A 96 0.38 -40.59 23.10
CA PRO A 96 0.29 -41.63 24.13
C PRO A 96 1.56 -42.50 24.29
N ASP A 97 2.49 -42.41 23.33
CA ASP A 97 3.66 -43.26 23.23
C ASP A 97 4.93 -42.56 23.76
N SER A 98 4.80 -41.87 24.89
CA SER A 98 5.97 -41.44 25.65
C SER A 98 6.54 -42.66 26.39
N PRO A 99 7.79 -43.08 26.11
CA PRO A 99 8.41 -44.15 26.89
C PRO A 99 8.58 -43.65 28.31
N GLN A 100 7.79 -44.21 29.24
CA GLN A 100 7.98 -44.00 30.66
C GLN A 100 9.33 -44.61 31.02
N GLY A 101 10.31 -43.73 31.20
CA GLY A 101 11.65 -44.09 31.65
C GLY A 101 11.58 -44.87 32.96
N ARG A 102 12.31 -45.98 32.97
CA ARG A 102 12.50 -46.91 34.08
C ARG A 102 13.36 -46.31 35.19
#